data_AF-A0A3C0UAZ0-F1
#
_entry.id   AF-A0A3C0UAZ0-F1
#
_cell.length_a   1.000
_cell.length_b   1.000
_cell.length_c   1.000
_cell.angle_alpha   90.00
_cell.angle_beta   90.00
_cell.angle_gamma   90.00
#
_symmetry.space_group_name_H-M   'P 1'
#
loop_
_entity.id
_entity.type
_entity.pdbx_description
1 polymer ?
#
loop_
_entity_poly.entity_id
_entity_poly.type
_entity_poly.pdbx_seq_one_letter_code
_entity_poly.pdbx_strand_id
1 'polypeptide(L)'
;TGIYNDIDSLVIDACWFGSGVGLDSFAVLTIGAGVGYSLTFNGELVSCPDKSYGLVGHIPIDPDGPRCVSGHKGCAQCLSNNSIAAEYSQILGRPASFDDFARDARANKPQSTNLVNRTCFRLGTLIATVANIAMP
;
A
#
# COMPACT_ATOMS: atom_id res chain seq x y z
N THR A 1 5.30 -11.52 26.66
CA THR A 1 4.40 -11.67 25.50
C THR A 1 3.97 -10.29 25.07
N GLY A 2 4.38 -9.84 23.89
CA GLY A 2 4.02 -8.53 23.33
C GLY A 2 2.80 -8.63 22.42
N ILE A 3 2.07 -7.52 22.26
CA ILE A 3 1.05 -7.35 21.22
C ILE A 3 1.73 -6.61 20.08
N TYR A 4 1.69 -7.19 18.88
CA TYR A 4 2.26 -6.60 17.67
C TYR A 4 1.16 -6.26 16.69
N ASN A 5 1.41 -5.25 15.85
CA ASN A 5 0.56 -5.01 14.68
C ASN A 5 0.69 -6.19 13.69
N ASP A 6 -0.31 -6.37 12.83
CA ASP A 6 -0.36 -7.43 11.83
C ASP A 6 0.81 -7.36 10.85
N ILE A 7 1.21 -6.16 10.41
CA ILE A 7 2.37 -6.04 9.51
C ILE A 7 3.70 -6.35 10.22
N ASP A 8 3.83 -6.05 11.51
CA ASP A 8 5.03 -6.39 12.27
C ASP A 8 5.16 -7.90 12.46
N SER A 9 4.02 -8.56 12.68
CA SER A 9 3.96 -10.02 12.70
C SER A 9 4.36 -10.60 11.34
N LEU A 10 3.94 -9.97 10.24
CA LEU A 10 4.34 -10.36 8.88
C LEU A 10 5.83 -10.15 8.61
N VAL A 11 6.44 -9.08 9.15
CA VAL A 11 7.90 -8.88 9.03
C VAL A 11 8.67 -9.94 9.80
N ILE A 12 8.24 -10.27 11.03
CA ILE A 12 8.88 -11.32 11.82
C ILE A 12 8.78 -12.68 11.11
N ASP A 13 7.60 -12.99 10.55
CA ASP A 13 7.42 -14.18 9.71
C ASP A 13 8.37 -14.18 8.50
N ALA A 14 8.48 -13.04 7.80
CA ALA A 14 9.40 -12.89 6.67
C ALA A 14 10.88 -13.07 7.08
N CYS A 15 11.29 -12.62 8.26
CA CYS A 15 12.63 -12.82 8.80
C CYS A 15 12.94 -14.29 9.07
N TRP A 16 11.97 -15.06 9.56
CA TRP A 16 12.18 -16.44 10.02
C TRP A 16 11.96 -17.47 8.93
N PHE A 17 10.97 -17.25 8.06
CA PHE A 17 10.46 -18.27 7.15
C PHE A 17 10.25 -17.78 5.72
N GLY A 18 10.34 -16.47 5.47
CA GLY A 18 10.00 -15.88 4.18
C GLY A 18 11.20 -15.30 3.42
N SER A 19 10.89 -14.34 2.55
CA SER A 19 11.88 -13.69 1.67
C SER A 19 12.90 -12.83 2.40
N GLY A 20 12.73 -12.59 3.70
CA GLY A 20 13.67 -11.84 4.54
C GLY A 20 14.79 -12.68 5.14
N VAL A 21 14.74 -14.02 4.99
CA VAL A 21 15.77 -14.91 5.55
C VAL A 21 17.14 -14.58 4.94
N GLY A 22 18.09 -14.24 5.82
CA GLY A 22 19.47 -13.89 5.43
C GLY A 22 19.64 -12.45 4.94
N LEU A 23 18.61 -11.61 5.03
CA LEU A 23 18.71 -10.18 4.77
C LEU A 23 18.83 -9.40 6.08
N ASP A 24 19.78 -8.48 6.14
CA ASP A 24 19.96 -7.60 7.31
C ASP A 24 18.90 -6.48 7.35
N SER A 25 18.49 -5.98 6.19
CA SER A 25 17.51 -4.90 6.06
C SER A 25 16.55 -5.23 4.92
N PHE A 26 15.27 -4.95 5.14
CA PHE A 26 14.24 -4.99 4.11
C PHE A 26 12.97 -4.26 4.59
N ALA A 27 12.17 -3.79 3.64
CA ALA A 27 10.86 -3.22 3.91
C ALA A 27 9.74 -4.16 3.46
N VAL A 28 8.67 -4.22 4.24
CA VAL A 28 7.41 -4.87 3.86
C VAL A 28 6.35 -3.81 3.68
N LEU A 29 5.68 -3.85 2.52
CA LEU A 29 4.52 -3.04 2.21
C LEU A 29 3.31 -3.96 2.03
N THR A 30 2.20 -3.64 2.69
CA THR A 30 0.92 -4.32 2.46
C THR A 30 -0.04 -3.37 1.76
N ILE A 31 -0.78 -3.90 0.78
CA ILE A 31 -1.79 -3.15 0.02
C ILE A 31 -3.04 -4.02 -0.08
N GLY A 32 -4.18 -3.45 0.32
CA GLY A 32 -5.45 -4.15 0.31
C GLY A 32 -6.51 -3.32 1.03
N ALA A 33 -6.98 -3.79 2.19
CA ALA A 33 -7.93 -3.03 3.01
C ALA A 33 -7.40 -1.63 3.38
N GLY A 34 -6.08 -1.49 3.54
CA GLY A 34 -5.37 -0.23 3.67
C GLY A 34 -3.97 -0.35 3.08
N VAL A 35 -3.08 0.57 3.47
CA VAL A 35 -1.65 0.52 3.15
C VAL A 35 -0.85 0.45 4.45
N GLY A 36 -0.04 -0.60 4.59
CA GLY A 36 0.85 -0.81 5.71
C GLY A 36 2.32 -0.74 5.31
N TYR A 37 3.19 -0.40 6.25
CA TYR A 37 4.64 -0.43 6.09
C TYR A 37 5.34 -0.87 7.36
N SER A 38 6.40 -1.66 7.19
CA SER A 38 7.32 -2.01 8.25
C SER A 38 8.70 -2.27 7.68
N LEU A 39 9.73 -2.09 8.50
CA LEU A 39 11.13 -2.06 8.10
C LEU A 39 11.94 -2.87 9.10
N THR A 40 12.89 -3.65 8.60
CA THR A 40 14.00 -4.19 9.37
C THR A 40 15.27 -3.43 9.04
N PHE A 41 16.15 -3.30 10.04
CA PHE A 41 17.47 -2.72 9.87
C PHE A 41 18.45 -3.44 10.78
N ASN A 42 19.58 -3.91 10.24
CA ASN A 42 20.58 -4.70 10.96
C ASN A 42 20.00 -5.93 11.69
N GLY A 43 19.06 -6.63 11.04
CA GLY A 43 18.40 -7.83 11.55
C GLY A 43 17.29 -7.57 12.56
N GLU A 44 17.02 -6.30 12.91
CA GLU A 44 16.03 -5.93 13.91
C GLU A 44 14.85 -5.17 13.29
N LEU A 45 13.65 -5.43 13.82
CA LEU A 45 12.45 -4.68 13.45
C LEU A 45 12.59 -3.23 13.93
N VAL A 46 12.44 -2.27 13.01
CA VAL A 46 12.34 -0.85 13.36
C VAL A 46 11.04 -0.62 14.10
N SER A 47 11.16 -0.37 15.40
CA SER A 47 10.05 -0.12 16.34
C SER A 47 10.09 1.33 16.81
N CYS A 48 8.93 1.99 16.72
CA CYS A 48 8.73 3.37 17.19
C CYS A 48 7.30 3.50 17.74
N PRO A 49 7.07 4.23 18.86
CA PRO A 49 5.73 4.46 19.40
C PRO A 49 4.74 4.99 18.34
N ASP A 50 5.23 5.82 17.43
CA ASP A 50 4.44 6.53 16.42
C ASP A 50 4.09 5.66 15.19
N LYS A 51 4.62 4.44 15.10
CA LYS A 51 4.40 3.54 13.95
C LYS A 51 2.92 3.22 13.71
N SER A 52 2.11 3.30 14.77
CA SER A 52 0.67 3.07 14.73
C SER A 52 -0.15 4.16 14.05
N TYR A 53 0.43 5.34 13.76
CA TYR A 53 -0.29 6.45 13.12
C TYR A 53 -0.57 6.24 11.63
N GLY A 54 -0.16 5.12 11.03
CA GLY A 54 -0.41 4.83 9.62
C GLY A 54 0.37 5.76 8.68
N LEU A 55 1.57 6.19 9.11
CA LEU A 55 2.36 7.26 8.51
C LEU A 55 2.61 7.05 7.01
N VAL A 56 2.89 5.81 6.58
CA VAL A 56 3.13 5.50 5.16
C VAL A 56 1.88 5.69 4.30
N GLY A 57 0.70 5.34 4.84
CA GLY A 57 -0.57 5.36 4.11
C GLY A 57 -0.99 6.78 3.75
N HIS A 58 -0.43 7.78 4.44
CA HIS A 58 -0.72 9.19 4.24
C HIS A 58 0.38 9.95 3.50
N ILE A 59 1.43 9.27 3.04
CA ILE A 59 2.42 9.89 2.13
C ILE A 59 1.71 10.28 0.82
N PRO A 60 1.83 11.55 0.36
CA PRO A 60 1.31 11.98 -0.94
C PRO A 60 2.05 11.28 -2.09
N ILE A 61 1.31 10.62 -2.99
CA ILE A 61 1.88 9.88 -4.13
C ILE A 61 1.23 10.19 -5.48
N ASP A 62 0.06 10.84 -5.49
CA ASP A 62 -0.62 11.30 -6.69
C ASP A 62 -1.33 12.64 -6.41
N PRO A 63 -0.81 13.80 -6.84
CA PRO A 63 -1.43 15.11 -6.56
C PRO A 63 -2.85 15.25 -7.13
N ASP A 64 -3.22 14.43 -8.12
CA ASP A 64 -4.54 14.36 -8.75
C ASP A 64 -5.36 13.15 -8.28
N GLY A 65 -4.90 12.47 -7.24
CA GLY A 65 -5.59 11.35 -6.61
C GLY A 65 -6.77 11.77 -5.73
N PRO A 66 -7.58 10.80 -5.29
CA PRO A 66 -8.74 11.05 -4.44
C PRO A 66 -8.33 11.58 -3.05
N ARG A 67 -9.30 12.14 -2.32
CA ARG A 67 -9.10 12.48 -0.90
C ARG A 67 -9.36 11.24 -0.04
N CYS A 68 -8.47 10.96 0.91
CA CYS A 68 -8.70 9.91 1.90
C CYS A 68 -9.67 10.38 2.99
N VAL A 69 -10.11 9.45 3.85
CA VAL A 69 -10.98 9.72 5.00
C VAL A 69 -10.38 10.71 6.00
N SER A 70 -9.05 10.81 6.06
CA SER A 70 -8.31 11.77 6.89
C SER A 70 -8.16 13.16 6.23
N GLY A 71 -8.70 13.35 5.02
CA GLY A 71 -8.69 14.64 4.30
C GLY A 71 -7.50 14.89 3.38
N HIS A 72 -6.44 14.08 3.47
CA HIS A 72 -5.26 14.17 2.60
C HIS A 72 -5.64 13.89 1.14
N LYS A 73 -5.19 14.75 0.21
CA LYS A 73 -5.38 14.53 -1.23
C LYS A 73 -4.24 13.66 -1.75
N GLY A 74 -4.57 12.58 -2.46
CA GLY A 74 -3.58 11.85 -3.23
C GLY A 74 -2.62 10.98 -2.44
N CYS A 75 -2.94 10.69 -1.18
CA CYS A 75 -2.04 9.91 -0.34
C CYS A 75 -2.10 8.41 -0.65
N ALA A 76 -1.14 7.64 -0.14
CA ALA A 76 -1.00 6.22 -0.45
C ALA A 76 -2.25 5.36 -0.19
N GLN A 77 -3.17 5.78 0.67
CA GLN A 77 -4.50 5.18 0.81
C GLN A 77 -5.30 5.10 -0.51
N CYS A 78 -4.94 5.85 -1.55
CA CYS A 78 -5.50 5.67 -2.89
C CYS A 78 -5.21 4.29 -3.52
N LEU A 79 -4.27 3.52 -2.96
CA LEU A 79 -3.98 2.14 -3.33
C LEU A 79 -4.87 1.12 -2.63
N SER A 80 -5.68 1.54 -1.65
CA SER A 80 -6.59 0.63 -0.93
C SER A 80 -7.73 0.14 -1.82
N ASN A 81 -8.22 -1.07 -1.55
CA ASN A 81 -9.34 -1.69 -2.25
C ASN A 81 -10.57 -0.76 -2.27
N ASN A 82 -10.87 -0.11 -1.14
CA ASN A 82 -12.00 0.81 -1.03
C ASN A 82 -11.81 2.07 -1.91
N SER A 83 -10.61 2.64 -1.95
CA SER A 83 -10.34 3.81 -2.79
C SER A 83 -10.41 3.45 -4.27
N ILE A 84 -9.81 2.33 -4.67
CA ILE A 84 -9.83 1.85 -6.06
C ILE A 84 -11.28 1.54 -6.49
N ALA A 85 -12.07 0.89 -5.63
CA ALA A 85 -13.48 0.61 -5.90
C ALA A 85 -14.31 1.90 -6.05
N ALA A 86 -14.03 2.91 -5.23
CA ALA A 86 -14.69 4.22 -5.31
C ALA A 86 -14.34 4.94 -6.62
N GLU A 87 -13.06 5.02 -6.99
CA GLU A 87 -12.64 5.60 -8.28
C GLU A 87 -13.24 4.84 -9.47
N TYR A 88 -13.24 3.51 -9.41
CA TYR A 88 -13.83 2.69 -10.47
C TYR A 88 -15.34 2.87 -10.60
N SER A 89 -16.05 3.03 -9.47
CA SER A 89 -17.48 3.35 -9.47
C SER A 89 -17.77 4.67 -10.18
N GLN A 90 -16.91 5.68 -10.01
CA GLN A 90 -17.03 6.95 -10.73
C GLN A 90 -16.82 6.78 -12.23
N ILE A 91 -15.83 5.98 -12.65
CA ILE A 91 -15.58 5.68 -14.07
C ILE A 91 -16.78 4.99 -14.71
N LEU A 92 -17.43 4.07 -13.99
CA LEU A 92 -18.60 3.34 -14.48
C LEU A 92 -19.92 4.12 -14.40
N GLY A 93 -19.98 5.21 -13.62
CA GLY A 93 -21.23 5.92 -13.32
C GLY A 93 -22.22 5.11 -12.48
N ARG A 94 -21.77 4.05 -11.80
CA ARG A 94 -22.58 3.20 -10.91
C ARG A 94 -21.72 2.56 -9.82
N PRO A 95 -22.30 2.12 -8.70
CA PRO A 95 -21.56 1.38 -7.68
C PRO A 95 -20.88 0.13 -8.25
N ALA A 96 -19.62 -0.07 -7.87
CA ALA A 96 -18.79 -1.23 -8.20
C ALA A 96 -17.85 -1.58 -7.05
N SER A 97 -17.52 -2.85 -6.94
CA SER A 97 -16.56 -3.37 -5.95
C SER A 97 -15.13 -3.38 -6.48
N PHE A 98 -14.17 -3.62 -5.58
CA PHE A 98 -12.79 -3.92 -6.00
C PHE A 98 -12.72 -5.20 -6.85
N ASP A 99 -13.55 -6.20 -6.56
CA ASP A 99 -13.58 -7.44 -7.34
C ASP A 99 -14.11 -7.22 -8.76
N ASP A 100 -15.07 -6.30 -8.94
CA ASP A 100 -15.51 -5.87 -10.26
C ASP A 100 -14.38 -5.21 -11.05
N PHE A 101 -13.62 -4.32 -10.40
CA PHE A 101 -12.44 -3.69 -10.99
C PHE A 101 -11.39 -4.75 -11.34
N ALA A 102 -11.03 -5.64 -10.41
CA ALA A 102 -10.01 -6.65 -10.60
C ALA A 102 -10.38 -7.62 -11.73
N ARG A 103 -11.66 -8.03 -11.81
CA ARG A 103 -12.18 -8.85 -12.92
C ARG A 103 -12.02 -8.13 -14.26
N ASP A 104 -12.45 -6.88 -14.35
CA ASP A 104 -12.41 -6.11 -15.60
C ASP A 104 -10.96 -5.77 -16.00
N ALA A 105 -10.08 -5.50 -15.03
CA ALA A 105 -8.65 -5.29 -15.23
C ALA A 105 -7.97 -6.54 -15.79
N ARG A 106 -8.21 -7.73 -15.22
CA ARG A 106 -7.68 -9.01 -15.74
C ARG A 106 -8.18 -9.32 -17.15
N ALA A 107 -9.40 -8.90 -17.47
CA ALA A 107 -9.99 -9.03 -18.80
C ALA A 107 -9.55 -7.91 -19.78
N ASN A 108 -8.63 -7.02 -19.37
CA ASN A 108 -8.14 -5.88 -20.16
C ASN A 108 -9.26 -5.00 -20.73
N LYS A 109 -10.32 -4.78 -19.95
CA LYS A 109 -11.41 -3.93 -20.42
C LYS A 109 -10.98 -2.46 -20.51
N PRO A 110 -11.42 -1.71 -21.54
CA PRO A 110 -11.00 -0.32 -21.72
C PRO A 110 -11.28 0.56 -20.50
N GLN A 111 -12.42 0.38 -19.84
CA GLN A 111 -12.81 1.20 -18.69
C GLN A 111 -11.90 1.02 -17.46
N SER A 112 -11.22 -0.11 -17.28
CA SER A 112 -10.31 -0.34 -16.15
C SER A 112 -8.88 0.11 -16.45
N THR A 113 -8.53 0.23 -17.73
CA THR A 113 -7.12 0.40 -18.17
C THR A 113 -6.47 1.66 -17.60
N ASN A 114 -7.18 2.80 -17.63
CA ASN A 114 -6.62 4.04 -17.08
C ASN A 114 -6.37 3.94 -15.58
N LEU A 115 -7.32 3.37 -14.82
CA LEU A 115 -7.19 3.20 -13.38
C LEU A 115 -6.08 2.20 -13.02
N VAL A 116 -5.90 1.12 -13.79
CA VAL A 116 -4.74 0.21 -13.65
C VAL A 116 -3.43 0.99 -13.79
N ASN A 117 -3.27 1.75 -14.88
CA ASN A 117 -2.04 2.51 -15.12
C ASN A 117 -1.76 3.53 -14.00
N ARG A 118 -2.80 4.23 -13.52
CA ARG A 118 -2.67 5.16 -12.39
C ARG A 118 -2.27 4.43 -11.10
N THR A 119 -2.90 3.30 -10.79
CA THR A 119 -2.58 2.49 -9.61
C THR A 119 -1.14 1.94 -9.68
N CYS A 120 -0.69 1.48 -10.84
CA CYS A 120 0.70 1.05 -11.04
C CYS A 120 1.70 2.21 -10.86
N PHE A 121 1.41 3.39 -11.40
CA PHE A 121 2.23 4.57 -11.20
C PHE A 121 2.31 4.95 -9.71
N ARG A 122 1.17 5.04 -9.03
CA ARG A 122 1.06 5.30 -7.59
C ARG A 122 1.89 4.31 -6.77
N LEU A 123 1.76 3.01 -7.06
CA LEU A 123 2.52 1.96 -6.39
C LEU A 123 4.03 2.14 -6.61
N GLY A 124 4.44 2.42 -7.85
CA GLY A 124 5.84 2.72 -8.18
C GLY A 124 6.37 3.93 -7.41
N THR A 125 5.61 5.02 -7.33
CA THR A 125 5.98 6.21 -6.54
C THR A 125 6.17 5.89 -5.07
N LEU A 126 5.27 5.10 -4.47
CA LEU A 126 5.39 4.69 -3.07
C LEU A 126 6.64 3.83 -2.84
N ILE A 127 6.86 2.81 -3.68
CA ILE A 127 8.03 1.92 -3.60
C ILE A 127 9.32 2.73 -3.75
N ALA A 128 9.38 3.62 -4.74
CA ALA A 128 10.54 4.49 -4.95
C ALA A 128 10.79 5.41 -3.76
N THR A 129 9.74 5.95 -3.14
CA THR A 129 9.85 6.81 -1.95
C THR A 129 10.45 6.03 -0.78
N VAL A 130 9.93 4.83 -0.52
CA VAL A 130 10.43 3.95 0.55
C VAL A 130 11.89 3.54 0.28
N ALA A 131 12.20 3.09 -0.93
CA ALA A 131 13.55 2.66 -1.30
C ALA A 131 14.59 3.79 -1.12
N ASN A 132 14.26 5.02 -1.52
CA ASN A 132 15.18 6.16 -1.40
C ASN A 132 15.34 6.67 0.03
N ILE A 133 14.31 6.57 0.89
CA ILE A 133 14.37 7.08 2.26
C ILE A 133 14.94 6.03 3.22
N ALA A 134 14.44 4.80 3.15
CA ALA A 134 14.82 3.75 4.07
C ALA A 134 16.13 3.07 3.67
N MET A 135 16.52 3.14 2.38
CA MET A 135 17.63 2.36 1.81
C MET A 135 17.65 0.92 2.34
N PRO A 136 16.49 0.23 2.25
CA PRO A 136 16.30 -1.08 2.85
C PRO A 136 17.12 -2.15 2.12
#